data_AF-A0A8X6GYH0-F1
#
_entry.id   AF-A0A8X6GYH0-F1
#
_cell.length_a   1.000
_cell.length_b   1.000
_cell.length_c   1.000
_cell.angle_alpha   90.00
_cell.angle_beta   90.00
_cell.angle_gamma   90.00
#
_symmetry.space_group_name_H-M   'P 1'
#
loop_
_entity.id
_entity.type
_entity.pdbx_description
1 polymer ?
#
loop_
_entity_poly.entity_id
_entity_poly.type
_entity_poly.pdbx_seq_one_letter_code
_entity_poly.pdbx_strand_id
1 'polypeptide(L)'
;ISGTADFYKWTRNTLIPELIVGKWYNGDQPFGLRGFLNDRVNRIMGYGILRQVRIKERSCNVDKRVKSLTEVCRSHSNIIFEDKKSYEPGWKVEAQNDTNDEYRYRTSKELNGLPFWAIRDVYGGGGYVFPLRGTPEKLKEEIFASKKVIGLMNGLELCLLNFLCIMHR
;
A
#
# COMPACT_ATOMS: atom_id res chain seq x y z
N ILE A 1 -11.21 -9.19 -7.95
CA ILE A 1 -10.26 -8.13 -8.37
C ILE A 1 -9.32 -8.78 -9.36
N SER A 2 -9.45 -8.49 -10.65
CA SER A 2 -8.71 -9.19 -11.72
C SER A 2 -7.49 -8.41 -12.23
N GLY A 3 -7.46 -7.09 -12.05
CA GLY A 3 -6.35 -6.24 -12.45
C GLY A 3 -6.15 -5.04 -11.54
N THR A 4 -5.13 -4.23 -11.85
CA THR A 4 -4.81 -2.99 -11.13
C THR A 4 -5.99 -2.01 -11.17
N ALA A 5 -6.64 -1.86 -12.33
CA ALA A 5 -7.84 -1.03 -12.49
C ALA A 5 -8.97 -1.45 -11.53
N ASP A 6 -9.21 -2.75 -11.38
CA ASP A 6 -10.24 -3.26 -10.46
C ASP A 6 -9.86 -3.02 -9.00
N PHE A 7 -8.57 -3.17 -8.66
CA PHE A 7 -8.09 -2.86 -7.32
C PHE A 7 -8.33 -1.38 -6.99
N TYR A 8 -8.06 -0.47 -7.92
CA TYR A 8 -8.35 0.95 -7.73
C TYR A 8 -9.84 1.23 -7.59
N LYS A 9 -10.67 0.59 -8.42
CA LYS A 9 -12.12 0.71 -8.34
C LYS A 9 -12.63 0.23 -6.98
N TRP A 10 -12.15 -0.93 -6.52
CA TRP A 10 -12.46 -1.47 -5.20
C TRP A 10 -11.95 -0.56 -4.07
N THR A 11 -10.74 -0.03 -4.20
CA THR A 11 -10.17 0.87 -3.18
C THR A 11 -11.01 2.14 -3.03
N ARG A 12 -11.43 2.72 -4.16
CA ARG A 12 -12.22 3.95 -4.20
C ARG A 12 -13.63 3.77 -3.64
N ASN A 13 -14.28 2.68 -4.05
CA ASN A 13 -15.72 2.51 -3.89
C ASN A 13 -16.08 1.61 -2.71
N THR A 14 -15.12 0.83 -2.19
CA THR A 14 -15.36 -0.11 -1.10
C THR A 14 -14.41 0.14 0.04
N LEU A 15 -13.09 0.08 -0.17
CA LEU A 15 -12.14 0.17 0.94
C LEU A 15 -12.25 1.49 1.72
N ILE A 16 -12.08 2.63 1.05
CA ILE A 16 -12.10 3.94 1.70
C ILE A 16 -13.44 4.24 2.40
N PRO A 17 -14.62 4.05 1.75
CA PRO A 17 -15.89 4.35 2.40
C PRO A 17 -16.22 3.40 3.55
N GLU A 18 -15.75 2.14 3.54
CA GLU A 18 -16.00 1.21 4.65
C GLU A 18 -15.03 1.40 5.83
N LEU A 19 -13.78 1.77 5.55
CA LEU A 19 -12.73 1.92 6.57
C LEU A 19 -12.96 3.14 7.49
N ILE A 20 -13.62 4.18 6.98
CA ILE A 20 -13.82 5.44 7.70
C ILE A 20 -15.29 5.80 7.67
N VAL A 21 -15.86 6.03 8.86
CA VAL A 21 -17.26 6.44 8.99
C VAL A 21 -17.57 7.67 8.13
N GLY A 22 -18.57 7.52 7.27
CA GLY A 22 -19.10 8.60 6.45
C GLY A 22 -20.09 9.49 7.20
N LYS A 23 -20.62 10.50 6.50
CA LYS A 23 -21.73 11.31 7.00
C LYS A 23 -22.97 10.44 7.29
N TRP A 24 -23.85 10.94 8.15
CA TRP A 24 -25.17 10.34 8.36
C TRP A 24 -26.02 10.46 7.09
N TYR A 25 -27.13 9.70 7.06
CA TYR A 25 -28.07 9.73 5.93
C TYR A 25 -28.70 11.12 5.71
N ASN A 26 -28.78 11.93 6.76
CA ASN A 26 -29.25 13.31 6.73
C ASN A 26 -28.15 14.33 6.42
N GLY A 27 -26.92 13.88 6.14
CA GLY A 27 -25.78 14.74 5.81
C GLY A 27 -24.99 15.26 7.03
N ASP A 28 -25.43 14.95 8.25
CA ASP A 28 -24.74 15.39 9.47
C ASP A 28 -23.40 14.68 9.66
N GLN A 29 -22.47 15.39 10.30
CA GLN A 29 -21.21 14.79 10.70
C GLN A 29 -21.41 13.81 11.86
N PRO A 30 -20.74 12.64 11.84
CA PRO A 30 -20.87 11.64 12.89
C PRO A 30 -20.02 12.01 14.12
N PHE A 31 -20.45 13.03 14.85
CA PHE A 31 -19.80 13.47 16.08
C PHE A 31 -19.71 12.31 17.09
N GLY A 32 -18.52 12.11 17.68
CA GLY A 32 -18.26 11.02 18.63
C GLY A 32 -17.89 9.67 18.01
N LEU A 33 -18.09 9.46 16.70
CA LEU A 33 -17.75 8.21 16.01
C LEU A 33 -16.37 8.24 15.33
N ARG A 34 -15.47 9.11 15.80
CA ARG A 34 -14.11 9.17 15.24
C ARG A 34 -13.37 7.87 15.49
N GLY A 35 -12.91 7.23 14.42
CA GLY A 35 -12.24 5.93 14.50
C GLY A 35 -13.22 4.76 14.56
N PHE A 36 -14.49 4.96 14.21
CA PHE A 36 -15.39 3.86 13.87
C PHE A 36 -15.32 3.55 12.38
N LEU A 37 -15.55 2.28 12.05
CA LEU A 37 -15.83 1.86 10.68
C LEU A 37 -17.20 2.39 10.24
N ASN A 38 -17.50 2.28 8.95
CA ASN A 38 -18.75 2.76 8.40
C ASN A 38 -19.99 1.99 8.89
N ASP A 39 -19.80 0.81 9.48
CA ASP A 39 -20.84 0.08 10.21
C ASP A 39 -21.30 0.75 11.52
N ARG A 40 -20.54 1.73 12.02
CA ARG A 40 -20.79 2.51 13.25
C ARG A 40 -20.80 1.69 14.54
N VAL A 41 -20.42 0.42 14.48
CA VAL A 41 -20.37 -0.49 15.64
C VAL A 41 -18.93 -0.86 15.97
N ASN A 42 -18.11 -1.08 14.94
CA ASN A 42 -16.75 -1.53 15.08
C ASN A 42 -15.78 -0.35 15.10
N ARG A 43 -14.80 -0.41 15.99
CA ARG A 43 -13.82 0.68 16.18
C ARG A 43 -12.46 0.28 15.66
N ILE A 44 -11.88 1.08 14.76
CA ILE A 44 -10.49 0.93 14.32
C ILE A 44 -9.55 1.52 15.37
N MET A 45 -8.51 0.76 15.71
CA MET A 45 -7.44 1.21 16.59
C MET A 45 -6.34 1.84 15.74
N GLY A 46 -6.27 3.18 15.79
CA GLY A 46 -5.34 3.96 14.97
C GLY A 46 -5.87 4.21 13.56
N TYR A 47 -5.23 3.64 12.56
CA TYR A 47 -5.55 3.84 11.14
C TYR A 47 -5.09 2.62 10.34
N GLY A 48 -5.70 2.40 9.18
CA GLY A 48 -5.26 1.36 8.26
C GLY A 48 -3.96 1.75 7.57
N ILE A 49 -3.14 0.76 7.24
CA ILE A 49 -1.92 0.95 6.45
C ILE A 49 -1.99 0.09 5.20
N LEU A 50 -1.61 0.67 4.07
CA LEU A 50 -1.25 -0.08 2.88
C LEU A 50 0.25 -0.28 2.89
N ARG A 51 0.69 -1.53 3.02
CA ARG A 51 2.10 -1.91 2.92
C ARG A 51 2.37 -2.52 1.56
N GLN A 52 3.39 -2.04 0.89
CA GLN A 52 3.86 -2.58 -0.37
C GLN A 52 5.21 -3.27 -0.19
N VAL A 53 5.37 -4.43 -0.83
CA VAL A 53 6.66 -5.08 -1.07
C VAL A 53 7.00 -5.04 -2.56
N ARG A 54 8.28 -4.79 -2.87
CA ARG A 54 8.83 -4.70 -4.23
C ARG A 54 10.02 -5.62 -4.38
N ILE A 55 10.28 -6.02 -5.62
CA ILE A 55 11.47 -6.79 -5.99
C ILE A 55 12.44 -5.91 -6.76
N LYS A 56 13.73 -6.09 -6.46
CA LYS A 56 14.82 -5.38 -7.13
C LYS A 56 14.74 -5.57 -8.63
N GLU A 57 14.98 -4.49 -9.35
CA GLU A 57 15.21 -4.57 -10.79
C GLU A 57 16.49 -5.35 -11.08
N ARG A 58 16.50 -6.08 -12.20
CA ARG A 58 17.60 -6.96 -12.64
C ARG A 58 17.92 -8.07 -11.63
N SER A 59 16.93 -8.51 -10.87
CA SER A 59 17.04 -9.70 -10.00
C SER A 59 17.06 -11.02 -10.79
N CYS A 60 16.71 -10.99 -12.08
CA CYS A 60 16.85 -12.11 -13.00
C CYS A 60 17.66 -11.72 -14.24
N ASN A 61 18.25 -12.74 -14.87
CA ASN A 61 18.98 -12.59 -16.11
C ASN A 61 18.01 -12.64 -17.30
N VAL A 62 17.95 -11.56 -18.07
CA VAL A 62 17.21 -11.53 -19.34
C VAL A 62 17.96 -12.37 -20.38
N ASP A 63 17.25 -13.23 -21.10
CA ASP A 63 17.81 -13.98 -22.24
C ASP A 63 18.37 -13.00 -23.29
N LYS A 64 19.55 -13.32 -23.84
CA LYS A 64 20.25 -12.48 -24.81
C LYS A 64 19.37 -12.08 -26.01
N ARG A 65 18.41 -12.94 -26.40
CA ARG A 65 17.48 -12.71 -27.51
C ARG A 65 16.42 -11.66 -27.21
N VAL A 66 16.04 -11.49 -25.95
CA VAL A 66 14.99 -10.55 -25.49
C VAL A 66 15.60 -9.27 -24.92
N LYS A 67 16.93 -9.27 -24.68
CA LYS A 67 17.65 -8.13 -24.14
C LYS A 67 17.53 -6.85 -24.99
N SER A 68 17.30 -6.99 -26.29
CA SER A 68 17.02 -5.85 -27.19
C SER A 68 15.63 -5.20 -26.96
N LEU A 69 14.69 -5.92 -26.35
CA LEU A 69 13.32 -5.46 -26.08
C LEU A 69 13.15 -4.94 -24.65
N THR A 70 13.78 -5.60 -23.67
CA THR A 70 13.76 -5.15 -22.27
C THR A 70 15.03 -5.53 -21.55
N GLU A 71 15.64 -4.57 -20.85
CA GLU A 71 16.75 -4.82 -19.94
C GLU A 71 16.31 -5.05 -18.49
N VAL A 72 15.04 -4.76 -18.18
CA VAL A 72 14.51 -4.82 -16.82
C VAL A 72 13.80 -6.14 -16.61
N CYS A 73 14.30 -6.90 -15.63
CA CYS A 73 13.75 -8.19 -15.21
C CYS A 73 13.49 -8.14 -13.70
N ARG A 74 12.37 -8.70 -13.25
CA ARG A 74 12.10 -8.94 -11.83
C ARG A 74 11.90 -10.44 -11.64
N SER A 75 12.73 -11.02 -10.78
CA SER A 75 12.65 -12.42 -10.39
C SER A 75 11.37 -12.66 -9.61
N HIS A 76 11.10 -13.93 -9.30
CA HIS A 76 10.04 -14.28 -8.37
C HIS A 76 10.24 -13.60 -7.01
N SER A 77 9.12 -13.41 -6.32
CA SER A 77 9.07 -13.04 -4.92
C SER A 77 10.09 -13.86 -4.13
N ASN A 78 10.91 -13.20 -3.33
CA ASN A 78 11.76 -13.85 -2.34
C ASN A 78 12.28 -12.77 -1.40
N ILE A 79 12.34 -13.07 -0.11
CA ILE A 79 12.91 -12.17 0.92
C ILE A 79 14.32 -11.66 0.53
N ILE A 80 15.10 -12.47 -0.20
CA ILE A 80 16.45 -12.11 -0.67
C ILE A 80 16.42 -11.05 -1.79
N PHE A 81 15.41 -11.13 -2.67
CA PHE A 81 15.26 -10.24 -3.83
C PHE A 81 14.41 -9.00 -3.53
N GLU A 82 13.89 -8.86 -2.30
CA GLU A 82 13.17 -7.67 -1.86
C GLU A 82 14.00 -6.39 -2.00
N ASP A 83 13.38 -5.38 -2.58
CA ASP A 83 13.96 -4.07 -2.78
C ASP A 83 13.85 -3.23 -1.50
N LYS A 84 15.03 -2.79 -1.02
CA LYS A 84 15.19 -2.08 0.25
C LYS A 84 15.67 -0.64 0.07
N LYS A 85 15.70 -0.15 -1.17
CA LYS A 85 16.14 1.22 -1.49
C LYS A 85 15.03 2.23 -1.18
N SER A 86 15.41 3.48 -0.94
CA SER A 86 14.45 4.58 -0.88
C SER A 86 14.36 5.26 -2.24
N TYR A 87 13.18 5.74 -2.58
CA TYR A 87 12.88 6.32 -3.88
C TYR A 87 12.25 7.70 -3.74
N GLU A 88 12.30 8.45 -4.83
CA GLU A 88 11.46 9.63 -5.00
C GLU A 88 10.07 9.27 -5.56
N PRO A 89 9.10 10.19 -5.51
CA PRO A 89 7.80 10.00 -6.14
C PRO A 89 7.92 9.52 -7.59
N GLY A 90 7.27 8.39 -7.87
CA GLY A 90 7.36 7.73 -9.17
C GLY A 90 8.53 6.76 -9.35
N TRP A 91 9.17 6.30 -8.25
CA TRP A 91 10.23 5.28 -8.26
C TRP A 91 11.53 5.70 -8.94
N LYS A 92 11.89 6.98 -8.82
CA LYS A 92 13.16 7.50 -9.32
C LYS A 92 14.26 7.35 -8.27
N VAL A 93 15.50 7.11 -8.72
CA VAL A 93 16.66 6.70 -7.89
C VAL A 93 17.41 7.88 -7.27
N GLU A 94 17.11 9.13 -7.66
CA GLU A 94 17.85 10.33 -7.23
C GLU A 94 17.42 10.79 -5.84
N ALA A 95 17.82 10.07 -4.80
CA ALA A 95 17.52 10.46 -3.42
C ALA A 95 18.55 11.48 -2.89
N GLN A 96 18.35 12.77 -3.19
CA GLN A 96 18.99 13.85 -2.44
C GLN A 96 17.92 14.74 -1.78
N ASN A 97 17.70 14.41 -0.50
CA ASN A 97 17.25 15.27 0.60
C ASN A 97 15.75 15.41 0.93
N ASP A 98 14.80 14.87 0.17
CA ASP A 98 13.40 14.88 0.64
C ASP A 98 12.54 13.71 0.11
N THR A 99 12.86 12.49 0.56
CA THR A 99 12.00 11.34 0.27
C THR A 99 10.75 11.37 1.14
N ASN A 100 9.61 11.63 0.50
CA ASN A 100 8.28 11.34 1.02
C ASN A 100 8.24 9.97 1.74
N ASP A 101 7.65 9.92 2.94
CA ASP A 101 7.70 8.73 3.81
C ASP A 101 7.15 7.47 3.13
N GLU A 102 6.23 7.64 2.17
CA GLU A 102 5.58 6.56 1.43
C GLU A 102 6.51 5.89 0.40
N TYR A 103 7.60 6.54 0.01
CA TYR A 103 8.63 6.01 -0.90
C TYR A 103 9.93 5.63 -0.18
N ARG A 104 9.97 5.79 1.15
CA ARG A 104 11.06 5.32 2.00
C ARG A 104 10.82 3.88 2.41
N TYR A 105 11.80 3.01 2.16
CA TYR A 105 11.73 1.64 2.64
C TYR A 105 11.87 1.60 4.16
N ARG A 106 10.99 0.86 4.83
CA ARG A 106 11.04 0.59 6.27
C ARG A 106 11.38 -0.86 6.54
N THR A 107 12.28 -1.07 7.49
CA THR A 107 12.70 -2.40 7.92
C THR A 107 11.63 -3.08 8.77
N SER A 108 11.73 -4.42 8.88
CA SER A 108 10.86 -5.23 9.76
C SER A 108 10.84 -4.72 11.20
N LYS A 109 11.99 -4.25 11.70
CA LYS A 109 12.15 -3.73 13.06
C LYS A 109 11.47 -2.38 13.24
N GLU A 110 11.57 -1.48 12.27
CA GLU A 110 10.88 -0.18 12.33
C GLU A 110 9.35 -0.33 12.28
N LEU A 111 8.85 -1.28 11.49
CA LEU A 111 7.42 -1.53 11.37
C LEU A 111 6.86 -2.46 12.46
N ASN A 112 7.71 -3.04 13.30
CA ASN A 112 7.36 -4.18 14.17
C ASN A 112 6.60 -5.29 13.41
N GLY A 113 6.95 -5.47 12.14
CA GLY A 113 6.30 -6.41 11.25
C GLY A 113 6.97 -7.77 11.31
N LEU A 114 6.17 -8.83 11.32
CA LEU A 114 6.64 -10.20 11.14
C LEU A 114 6.56 -10.61 9.66
N PRO A 115 7.35 -11.61 9.23
CA PRO A 115 7.19 -12.21 7.93
C PRO A 115 5.77 -12.74 7.73
N PHE A 116 5.23 -12.54 6.53
CA PHE A 116 3.89 -12.98 6.15
C PHE A 116 3.99 -14.12 5.15
N TRP A 117 3.36 -15.25 5.47
CA TRP A 117 3.25 -16.41 4.59
C TRP A 117 2.02 -16.24 3.68
N ALA A 118 2.25 -15.95 2.41
CA ALA A 118 1.19 -15.89 1.41
C ALA A 118 1.11 -17.20 0.63
N ILE A 119 0.06 -17.33 -0.21
CA ILE A 119 -0.16 -18.50 -1.07
C ILE A 119 1.02 -18.75 -2.02
N ARG A 120 1.64 -17.68 -2.52
CA ARG A 120 2.72 -17.77 -3.52
C ARG A 120 4.11 -17.82 -2.89
N ASP A 121 4.31 -17.11 -1.78
CA ASP A 121 5.64 -16.92 -1.19
C ASP A 121 5.59 -16.36 0.23
N VAL A 122 6.76 -16.31 0.86
CA VAL A 122 6.98 -15.63 2.13
C VAL A 122 7.54 -14.25 1.89
N TYR A 123 6.89 -13.25 2.48
CA TYR A 123 7.28 -11.86 2.40
C TYR A 123 7.83 -11.40 3.75
N GLY A 124 8.84 -10.55 3.75
CA GLY A 124 9.40 -9.95 4.96
C GLY A 124 8.39 -9.08 5.71
N GLY A 125 8.77 -8.66 6.92
CA GLY A 125 7.98 -7.71 7.70
C GLY A 125 8.19 -6.24 7.33
N GLY A 126 9.14 -5.94 6.44
CA GLY A 126 9.44 -4.60 5.95
C GLY A 126 8.57 -4.17 4.76
N GLY A 127 8.88 -3.00 4.20
CA GLY A 127 8.25 -2.50 2.97
C GLY A 127 8.03 -0.99 2.97
N TYR A 128 7.32 -0.52 1.94
CA TYR A 128 6.86 0.85 1.79
C TYR A 128 5.46 0.98 2.38
N VAL A 129 5.19 2.03 3.13
CA VAL A 129 3.94 2.16 3.89
C VAL A 129 3.21 3.44 3.51
N PHE A 130 1.94 3.30 3.16
CA PHE A 130 1.01 4.41 2.97
C PHE A 130 -0.05 4.38 4.09
N PRO A 131 -0.04 5.35 5.02
CA PRO A 131 -1.02 5.40 6.09
C PRO A 131 -2.38 5.94 5.59
N LEU A 132 -3.45 5.18 5.77
CA LEU A 132 -4.83 5.56 5.46
C LEU A 132 -5.41 6.43 6.59
N ARG A 133 -4.94 7.68 6.69
CA ARG A 133 -5.37 8.65 7.71
C ARG A 133 -6.11 9.83 7.07
N GLY A 134 -7.14 10.32 7.76
CA GLY A 134 -7.86 11.54 7.36
C GLY A 134 -9.30 11.26 6.98
N THR A 135 -9.91 12.18 6.24
CA THR A 135 -11.29 12.03 5.75
C THR A 135 -11.31 11.19 4.47
N PRO A 136 -12.45 10.55 4.14
CA PRO A 136 -12.60 9.80 2.89
C PRO A 136 -12.27 10.64 1.65
N GLU A 137 -12.59 11.93 1.65
CA GLU A 137 -12.31 12.86 0.55
C GLU A 137 -10.81 13.07 0.39
N LYS A 138 -10.11 13.38 1.49
CA LYS A 138 -8.66 13.59 1.47
C LYS A 138 -7.91 12.34 1.01
N LEU A 139 -8.32 11.16 1.48
CA LEU A 139 -7.71 9.90 1.04
C LEU A 139 -7.95 9.64 -0.45
N LYS A 140 -9.15 9.94 -0.96
CA LYS A 140 -9.43 9.81 -2.39
C LYS A 140 -8.54 10.77 -3.20
N GLU A 141 -8.32 11.99 -2.74
CA GLU A 141 -7.41 12.92 -3.39
C GLU A 141 -5.95 12.42 -3.37
N GLU A 142 -5.43 12.03 -2.22
CA GLU A 142 -4.05 11.57 -2.08
C GLU A 142 -3.76 10.30 -2.89
N ILE A 143 -4.70 9.35 -2.89
CA ILE A 143 -4.55 8.06 -3.56
C ILE A 143 -4.71 8.21 -5.08
N PHE A 144 -5.73 8.94 -5.54
CA PHE A 144 -6.11 8.97 -6.96
C PHE A 144 -5.65 10.22 -7.71
N ALA A 145 -5.70 11.41 -7.10
CA ALA A 145 -5.32 12.65 -7.77
C ALA A 145 -3.79 12.79 -7.84
N SER A 146 -3.10 12.53 -6.72
CA SER A 146 -1.62 12.59 -6.68
C SER A 146 -0.94 11.38 -7.31
N LYS A 147 -1.71 10.38 -7.78
CA LYS A 147 -1.21 9.09 -8.30
C LYS A 147 -0.18 8.41 -7.36
N LYS A 148 -0.16 8.75 -6.07
CA LYS A 148 0.87 8.23 -5.12
C LYS A 148 0.81 6.71 -5.05
N VAL A 149 -0.40 6.16 -4.96
CA VAL A 149 -0.63 4.70 -4.97
C VAL A 149 -0.55 4.10 -6.37
N ILE A 150 -0.77 4.91 -7.41
CA ILE A 150 -0.59 4.49 -8.82
C ILE A 150 0.89 4.28 -9.17
N GLY A 151 1.77 5.12 -8.61
CA GLY A 151 3.19 4.82 -8.51
C GLY A 151 3.39 3.49 -7.80
N LEU A 152 2.85 3.35 -6.58
CA LEU A 152 3.01 2.15 -5.75
C LEU A 152 2.77 0.86 -6.55
N MET A 153 1.67 0.70 -7.30
CA MET A 153 1.40 -0.59 -7.96
C MET A 153 2.25 -0.95 -9.21
N ASN A 154 3.02 -0.03 -9.79
CA ASN A 154 3.88 -0.35 -10.93
C ASN A 154 5.12 -1.15 -10.48
N GLY A 155 5.18 -2.44 -10.85
CA GLY A 155 6.22 -3.37 -10.40
C GLY A 155 5.99 -3.93 -8.99
N LEU A 156 4.75 -3.86 -8.50
CA LEU A 156 4.34 -4.34 -7.19
C LEU A 156 4.04 -5.85 -7.26
N GLU A 157 4.59 -6.61 -6.33
CA GLU A 157 4.26 -8.04 -6.18
C GLU A 157 3.20 -8.29 -5.12
N LEU A 158 3.22 -7.52 -4.01
CA LEU A 158 2.26 -7.67 -2.93
C LEU A 158 1.89 -6.33 -2.29
N CYS A 159 0.58 -6.12 -2.12
CA CYS A 159 0.00 -5.03 -1.35
C CYS A 159 -0.80 -5.65 -0.20
N LEU A 160 -0.44 -5.28 1.03
CA LEU A 160 -1.09 -5.74 2.25
C LEU A 160 -1.83 -4.58 2.90
N LEU A 161 -3.10 -4.79 3.18
CA LEU A 161 -3.91 -3.88 3.98
C LEU A 161 -3.92 -4.39 5.42
N ASN A 162 -3.30 -3.64 6.33
CA ASN A 162 -3.30 -3.98 7.75
C ASN A 162 -4.08 -2.91 8.54
N PHE A 163 -5.00 -3.35 9.38
CA PHE A 163 -5.65 -2.51 10.39
C PHE A 163 -6.09 -3.37 11.56
N LEU A 164 -6.08 -2.80 12.76
CA LEU A 164 -6.59 -3.46 13.96
C LEU A 164 -7.97 -2.91 14.26
N CYS A 165 -8.95 -3.79 14.46
CA CYS A 165 -10.32 -3.41 14.77
C CYS A 165 -10.80 -4.14 16.03
N ILE A 166 -11.45 -3.40 16.94
CA ILE A 166 -12.15 -3.96 18.08
C ILE A 166 -13.60 -4.18 17.66
N MET A 167 -14.01 -5.45 17.63
CA MET A 167 -15.40 -5.80 17.38
C MET A 167 -16.19 -5.77 18.67
N HIS A 168 -17.21 -4.92 18.73
CA HIS A 168 -18.21 -4.98 19.79
C HIS A 168 -19.30 -5.97 19.37
N ARG A 169 -19.50 -6.99 20.22
CA ARG A 169 -20.54 -8.01 20.06
C ARG A 169 -21.88 -7.50 20.55
#